data_AF-A0A379W2W6-F1
#
_entry.id   AF-A0A379W2W6-F1
#
_cell.length_a   1.000
_cell.length_b   1.000
_cell.length_c   1.000
_cell.angle_alpha   90.00
_cell.angle_beta   90.00
_cell.angle_gamma   90.00
#
_symmetry.space_group_name_H-M   'P 1'
#
loop_
_entity.id
_entity.type
_entity.pdbx_description
1 polymer ?
#
loop_
_entity_poly.entity_id
_entity_poly.type
_entity_poly.pdbx_seq_one_letter_code
_entity_poly.pdbx_strand_id
1 'polypeptide(L)'
;MKFKVMALAALVGLSAMSAQASELPEGPHIVTSGTASVDAVPDIATLAIEVNVAAKDAATAKKQADERVAQYLSFLEQNQIAKKDISAANLRTQPDYDYQNGKSILKGYRAVRTVEVTLRQLDKLNSLLDGALKAG
;
A
#
# COMPACT_ATOMS: atom_id res chain seq x y z
N MET A 1 -51.52 50.82 -2.97
CA MET A 1 -51.05 49.44 -2.70
C MET A 1 -49.68 49.11 -3.31
N LYS A 2 -49.37 49.57 -4.52
CA LYS A 2 -48.11 49.25 -5.24
C LYS A 2 -46.82 49.73 -4.56
N PHE A 3 -46.82 50.89 -3.91
CA PHE A 3 -45.64 51.43 -3.21
C PHE A 3 -45.22 50.62 -1.97
N LYS A 4 -46.18 50.06 -1.22
CA LYS A 4 -45.88 49.23 -0.03
C LYS A 4 -45.31 47.86 -0.40
N VAL A 5 -45.72 47.31 -1.54
CA VAL A 5 -45.19 46.04 -2.08
C VAL A 5 -43.77 46.22 -2.62
N MET A 6 -43.47 47.35 -3.27
CA MET A 6 -42.10 47.69 -3.69
C MET A 6 -41.16 47.91 -2.50
N ALA A 7 -41.63 48.59 -1.45
CA ALA A 7 -40.84 48.79 -0.23
C ALA A 7 -40.55 47.46 0.50
N LEU A 8 -41.51 46.54 0.56
CA LEU A 8 -41.34 45.23 1.19
C LEU A 8 -40.40 44.33 0.39
N ALA A 9 -40.42 44.39 -0.94
CA ALA A 9 -39.49 43.66 -1.81
C ALA A 9 -38.04 44.17 -1.68
N ALA A 10 -37.84 45.48 -1.49
CA ALA A 10 -36.52 46.06 -1.26
C ALA A 10 -35.93 45.64 0.11
N LEU A 11 -36.77 45.51 1.14
CA LEU A 11 -36.36 45.09 2.48
C LEU A 11 -35.93 43.61 2.55
N VAL A 12 -36.50 42.74 1.72
CA VAL A 12 -36.10 41.32 1.63
C VAL A 12 -34.82 41.13 0.80
N GLY A 13 -34.50 42.06 -0.11
CA GLY A 13 -33.26 42.03 -0.89
C GLY A 13 -32.00 42.34 -0.07
N LEU A 14 -32.10 43.12 1.01
CA LEU A 14 -30.97 43.51 1.85
C LEU A 14 -30.54 42.43 2.87
N SER A 15 -31.40 41.45 3.18
CA SER A 15 -31.09 40.40 4.17
C SER A 15 -30.31 39.21 3.59
N ALA A 16 -29.97 39.23 2.30
CA ALA A 16 -29.17 38.19 1.64
C ALA A 16 -27.68 38.57 1.47
N MET A 17 -27.21 39.66 2.11
CA MET A 17 -25.78 39.95 2.17
C MET A 17 -25.12 39.05 3.21
N SER A 18 -24.58 37.93 2.72
CA SER A 18 -23.69 37.06 3.51
C SER A 18 -22.53 37.91 4.03
N ALA A 19 -22.41 38.05 5.35
CA ALA A 19 -21.26 38.70 5.96
C ALA A 19 -20.01 37.87 5.64
N GLN A 20 -19.21 38.33 4.68
CA GLN A 20 -17.91 37.75 4.43
C GLN A 20 -16.98 38.28 5.52
N ALA A 21 -16.69 37.45 6.52
CA ALA A 21 -15.66 37.74 7.50
C ALA A 21 -14.31 37.73 6.78
N SER A 22 -13.62 38.88 6.75
CA SER A 22 -12.24 38.96 6.31
C SER A 22 -11.37 38.08 7.22
N GLU A 23 -10.49 37.28 6.63
CA GLU A 23 -9.66 36.31 7.38
C GLU A 23 -8.65 36.97 8.34
N LEU A 24 -8.45 38.29 8.24
CA LEU A 24 -7.52 39.05 9.07
C LEU A 24 -8.23 40.11 9.92
N PRO A 25 -7.80 40.37 11.16
CA PRO A 25 -8.43 41.34 12.05
C PRO A 25 -8.31 42.77 11.55
N GLU A 26 -9.37 43.57 11.74
CA GLU A 26 -9.34 45.03 11.54
C GLU A 26 -8.65 45.69 12.75
N GLY A 27 -7.31 45.64 12.77
CA GLY A 27 -6.46 46.24 13.81
C GLY A 27 -4.98 45.94 13.58
N PRO A 28 -4.04 46.53 14.34
CA PRO A 28 -2.61 46.28 14.15
C PRO A 28 -2.25 44.82 14.41
N HIS A 29 -1.75 44.13 13.39
CA HIS A 29 -1.35 42.72 13.47
C HIS A 29 -0.13 42.44 12.59
N ILE A 30 0.57 41.35 12.89
CA ILE A 30 1.69 40.86 12.10
C ILE A 30 1.32 39.47 11.59
N VAL A 31 1.33 39.32 10.26
CA VAL A 31 1.17 38.02 9.60
C VAL A 31 2.54 37.56 9.13
N THR A 32 2.92 36.35 9.49
CA THR A 32 4.13 35.71 8.95
C THR A 32 3.77 34.35 8.40
N SER A 33 4.48 33.95 7.35
CA SER A 33 4.47 32.58 6.85
C SER A 33 5.89 32.06 6.88
N GLY A 34 6.04 30.78 7.22
CA GLY A 34 7.32 30.09 7.22
C GLY A 34 7.15 28.74 6.57
N THR A 35 8.09 28.37 5.72
CA THR A 35 8.21 27.02 5.17
C THR A 35 9.49 26.40 5.68
N ALA A 36 9.46 25.09 5.95
CA ALA A 36 10.63 24.31 6.29
C ALA A 36 10.64 23.05 5.43
N SER A 37 11.82 22.66 4.97
CA SER A 37 12.08 21.41 4.28
C SER A 37 13.24 20.71 4.97
N VAL A 38 13.18 19.39 5.09
CA VAL A 38 14.24 18.56 5.67
C VAL A 38 14.45 17.37 4.76
N ASP A 39 15.69 17.19 4.31
CA ASP A 39 16.13 16.00 3.61
C ASP A 39 16.64 14.97 4.62
N ALA A 40 16.21 13.72 4.49
CA ALA A 40 16.64 12.62 5.36
C ALA A 40 17.00 11.39 4.52
N VAL A 41 18.03 10.66 4.96
CA VAL A 41 18.41 9.39 4.35
C VAL A 41 17.48 8.29 4.86
N PRO A 42 16.95 7.40 4.00
CA PRO A 42 16.16 6.26 4.44
C PRO A 42 16.95 5.33 5.37
N ASP A 43 16.31 4.82 6.43
CA ASP A 43 16.90 3.91 7.41
C ASP A 43 16.25 2.51 7.40
N ILE A 44 15.16 2.33 6.65
CA ILE A 44 14.40 1.09 6.55
C ILE A 44 14.02 0.81 5.09
N ALA A 45 14.13 -0.44 4.68
CA ALA A 45 13.57 -0.97 3.45
C ALA A 45 12.54 -2.06 3.77
N THR A 46 11.44 -2.10 3.03
CA THR A 46 10.48 -3.19 3.10
C THR A 46 10.59 -4.02 1.84
N LEU A 47 10.95 -5.29 1.98
CA LEU A 47 10.99 -6.24 0.87
C LEU A 47 9.70 -7.05 0.85
N ALA A 48 9.09 -7.20 -0.31
CA ALA A 48 7.97 -8.12 -0.52
C ALA A 48 8.39 -9.20 -1.53
N ILE A 49 8.58 -10.43 -1.05
CA ILE A 49 8.96 -11.57 -1.88
C ILE A 49 7.73 -12.45 -2.12
N GLU A 50 7.33 -12.60 -3.37
CA GLU A 50 6.25 -13.50 -3.75
C GLU A 50 6.81 -14.86 -4.18
N VAL A 51 6.36 -15.91 -3.52
CA VAL A 51 6.57 -17.30 -3.93
C VAL A 51 5.35 -17.76 -4.70
N ASN A 52 5.55 -18.09 -5.98
CA ASN A 52 4.51 -18.46 -6.91
C ASN A 52 4.81 -19.82 -7.54
N VAL A 53 3.96 -20.82 -7.27
CA VAL A 53 4.21 -22.20 -7.67
C VAL A 53 3.00 -22.75 -8.41
N ALA A 54 3.22 -23.37 -9.57
CA ALA A 54 2.19 -24.07 -10.32
C ALA A 54 2.42 -25.59 -10.28
N ALA A 55 1.37 -26.35 -9.99
CA ALA A 55 1.37 -27.82 -10.05
C ALA A 55 0.04 -28.36 -10.61
N LYS A 56 -0.02 -29.65 -10.92
CA LYS A 56 -1.24 -30.30 -11.44
C LYS A 56 -2.37 -30.33 -10.41
N ASP A 57 -2.04 -30.42 -9.13
CA ASP A 57 -2.98 -30.46 -8.02
C ASP A 57 -2.68 -29.36 -6.98
N ALA A 58 -3.73 -28.86 -6.32
CA ALA A 58 -3.61 -27.77 -5.36
C ALA A 58 -2.77 -28.12 -4.13
N ALA A 59 -2.82 -29.38 -3.67
CA ALA A 59 -2.09 -29.82 -2.49
C ALA A 59 -0.57 -29.82 -2.73
N THR A 60 -0.14 -30.30 -3.89
CA THR A 60 1.26 -30.26 -4.32
C THR A 60 1.74 -28.82 -4.53
N ALA A 61 0.94 -27.96 -5.17
CA ALA A 61 1.29 -26.55 -5.34
C ALA A 61 1.51 -25.87 -3.98
N LYS A 62 0.60 -26.12 -3.02
CA LYS A 62 0.73 -25.64 -1.64
C LYS A 62 1.99 -26.18 -0.97
N LYS A 63 2.23 -27.48 -1.01
CA LYS A 63 3.39 -28.12 -0.37
C LYS A 63 4.71 -27.54 -0.88
N GLN A 64 4.85 -27.41 -2.20
CA GLN A 64 6.04 -26.84 -2.82
C GLN A 64 6.23 -25.35 -2.48
N ALA A 65 5.14 -24.58 -2.39
CA ALA A 65 5.21 -23.20 -1.94
C ALA A 65 5.66 -23.10 -0.47
N ASP A 66 5.12 -23.95 0.41
CA ASP A 66 5.52 -24.00 1.82
C ASP A 66 7.00 -24.39 2.00
N GLU A 67 7.50 -25.35 1.20
CA GLU A 67 8.92 -25.75 1.21
C GLU A 67 9.86 -24.61 0.81
N ARG A 68 9.56 -23.91 -0.29
CA ARG A 68 10.34 -22.73 -0.73
C ARG A 68 10.32 -21.60 0.30
N VAL A 69 9.16 -21.34 0.88
CA VAL A 69 9.02 -20.31 1.92
C VAL A 69 9.82 -20.71 3.16
N ALA A 70 9.78 -21.97 3.60
CA ALA A 70 10.56 -22.43 4.74
C ALA A 70 12.08 -22.29 4.51
N GLN A 71 12.56 -22.55 3.29
CA GLN A 71 13.95 -22.33 2.90
C GLN A 71 14.31 -20.84 2.99
N TYR A 72 13.45 -19.96 2.47
CA TYR A 72 13.67 -18.51 2.54
C TYR A 72 13.65 -17.98 3.97
N LEU A 73 12.71 -18.45 4.82
CA LEU A 73 12.68 -18.11 6.24
C LEU A 73 13.95 -18.55 6.97
N SER A 74 14.45 -19.75 6.68
CA SER A 74 15.72 -20.24 7.24
C SER A 74 16.91 -19.39 6.82
N PHE A 75 16.94 -18.97 5.55
CA PHE A 75 17.95 -18.04 5.04
C PHE A 75 17.88 -16.67 5.76
N LEU A 76 16.68 -16.13 5.99
CA LEU A 76 16.50 -14.88 6.73
C LEU A 76 16.98 -14.99 8.18
N GLU A 77 16.70 -16.11 8.85
CA GLU A 77 17.19 -16.39 10.21
C GLU A 77 18.73 -16.45 10.24
N GLN A 78 19.37 -17.10 9.26
CA GLN A 78 20.84 -17.16 9.13
C GLN A 78 21.46 -15.77 8.89
N ASN A 79 20.74 -14.87 8.23
CA ASN A 79 21.16 -13.48 8.02
C ASN A 79 20.82 -12.54 9.20
N GLN A 80 20.37 -13.12 10.32
CA GLN A 80 20.05 -12.43 11.57
C GLN A 80 18.87 -11.46 11.44
N ILE A 81 17.92 -11.75 10.55
CA ILE A 81 16.67 -11.00 10.48
C ILE A 81 15.75 -11.48 11.60
N ALA A 82 15.29 -10.54 12.44
CA ALA A 82 14.45 -10.89 13.57
C ALA A 82 13.05 -11.33 13.11
N LYS A 83 12.47 -12.34 13.76
CA LYS A 83 11.12 -12.85 13.44
C LYS A 83 10.04 -11.78 13.44
N LYS A 84 10.18 -10.75 14.30
CA LYS A 84 9.26 -9.61 14.35
C LYS A 84 9.26 -8.75 13.08
N ASP A 85 10.37 -8.80 12.33
CA ASP A 85 10.57 -8.04 11.10
C ASP A 85 10.21 -8.92 9.87
N ILE A 86 9.59 -10.09 10.06
CA ILE A 86 9.15 -11.00 8.99
C ILE A 86 7.65 -11.26 9.12
N SER A 87 6.91 -11.05 8.03
CA SER A 87 5.49 -11.34 7.92
C SER A 87 5.22 -12.27 6.73
N ALA A 88 4.59 -13.42 6.98
CA ALA A 88 4.34 -14.44 5.95
C ALA A 88 2.91 -15.01 6.04
N ALA A 89 1.91 -14.15 6.25
CA ALA A 89 0.64 -14.53 6.86
C ALA A 89 -0.26 -15.47 6.02
N ASN A 90 -0.35 -15.32 4.69
CA ASN A 90 -1.38 -16.05 3.92
C ASN A 90 -0.87 -16.65 2.60
N LEU A 91 -1.10 -17.96 2.45
CA LEU A 91 -0.99 -18.68 1.18
C LEU A 91 -2.36 -18.75 0.52
N ARG A 92 -2.44 -18.42 -0.76
CA ARG A 92 -3.66 -18.58 -1.57
C ARG A 92 -3.42 -19.59 -2.69
N THR A 93 -4.41 -20.44 -2.94
CA THR A 93 -4.39 -21.37 -4.08
C THR A 93 -5.53 -21.05 -5.03
N GLN A 94 -5.25 -21.01 -6.33
CA GLN A 94 -6.24 -20.75 -7.38
C GLN A 94 -6.04 -21.67 -8.57
N PRO A 95 -7.10 -22.08 -9.29
CA PRO A 95 -6.95 -22.79 -10.56
C PRO A 95 -6.20 -21.94 -11.59
N ASP A 96 -5.34 -22.58 -12.39
CA ASP A 96 -4.60 -21.97 -13.50
C ASP A 96 -5.20 -22.50 -14.81
N TYR A 97 -5.77 -21.60 -15.62
CA TYR A 97 -6.43 -21.93 -16.87
C TYR A 97 -5.63 -21.39 -18.05
N ASP A 98 -5.54 -22.20 -19.10
CA ASP A 98 -5.09 -21.76 -20.41
C ASP A 98 -6.30 -21.50 -21.31
N TYR A 99 -6.26 -20.41 -22.07
CA TYR A 99 -7.33 -19.98 -22.94
C TYR A 99 -6.89 -20.16 -24.39
N GLN A 100 -7.34 -21.24 -25.01
CA GLN A 100 -7.05 -21.56 -26.40
C GLN A 100 -8.35 -21.68 -27.19
N ASN A 101 -8.44 -20.98 -28.33
CA ASN A 101 -9.58 -21.07 -29.26
C ASN A 101 -10.96 -20.89 -28.60
N GLY A 102 -11.07 -19.96 -27.64
CA GLY A 102 -12.33 -19.67 -26.94
C GLY A 102 -12.73 -20.71 -25.88
N LYS A 103 -11.88 -21.69 -25.56
CA LYS A 103 -12.10 -22.68 -24.51
C LYS A 103 -11.13 -22.46 -23.35
N SER A 104 -11.65 -22.59 -22.12
CA SER A 104 -10.85 -22.60 -20.89
C SER A 104 -10.42 -24.03 -20.58
N ILE A 105 -9.11 -24.29 -20.61
CA ILE A 105 -8.50 -25.58 -20.32
C ILE A 105 -7.76 -25.47 -18.99
N LEU A 106 -8.19 -26.25 -17.99
CA LEU A 106 -7.49 -26.29 -16.70
C LEU A 106 -6.08 -26.86 -16.89
N LYS A 107 -5.06 -26.04 -16.62
CA LYS A 107 -3.65 -26.42 -16.66
C LYS A 107 -3.19 -27.00 -15.31
N GLY A 108 -3.77 -26.53 -14.22
CA GLY A 108 -3.46 -27.00 -12.87
C GLY A 108 -3.90 -25.99 -11.81
N TYR A 109 -3.12 -25.90 -10.74
CA TYR A 109 -3.35 -24.98 -9.62
C TYR A 109 -2.09 -24.19 -9.33
N ARG A 110 -2.27 -22.93 -8.98
CA ARG A 110 -1.23 -22.00 -8.58
C ARG A 110 -1.36 -21.68 -7.10
N ALA A 111 -0.26 -21.80 -6.37
CA ALA A 111 -0.15 -21.40 -4.98
C ALA A 111 0.73 -20.15 -4.89
N VAL A 112 0.24 -19.11 -4.21
CA VAL A 112 0.89 -17.80 -4.09
C VAL A 112 0.99 -17.43 -2.62
N ARG A 113 2.20 -17.11 -2.16
CA ARG A 113 2.46 -16.58 -0.81
C ARG A 113 3.40 -15.39 -0.89
N THR A 114 3.08 -14.35 -0.13
CA THR A 114 3.97 -13.18 0.00
C THR A 114 4.65 -13.23 1.37
N VAL A 115 5.97 -12.99 1.37
CA VAL A 115 6.80 -12.81 2.56
C VAL A 115 7.29 -11.38 2.57
N GLU A 116 6.84 -10.60 3.54
CA GLU A 116 7.28 -9.23 3.79
C GLU A 116 8.40 -9.22 4.82
N VAL A 117 9.47 -8.49 4.53
CA VAL A 117 10.65 -8.37 5.40
C VAL A 117 10.98 -6.90 5.62
N THR A 118 10.98 -6.47 6.88
CA THR A 118 11.41 -5.14 7.29
C THR A 118 12.92 -5.15 7.53
N LEU A 119 13.68 -4.55 6.62
CA LEU A 119 15.13 -4.48 6.71
C LEU A 119 15.58 -3.14 7.28
N ARG A 120 16.24 -3.19 8.43
CA ARG A 120 16.86 -2.03 9.09
C ARG A 120 18.34 -1.86 8.78
N GLN A 121 18.96 -2.89 8.23
CA GLN A 121 20.38 -2.91 7.83
C GLN A 121 20.43 -2.89 6.29
N LEU A 122 20.34 -1.71 5.70
CA LEU A 122 20.21 -1.54 4.24
C LEU A 122 21.39 -2.15 3.46
N ASP A 123 22.58 -2.25 4.07
CA ASP A 123 23.75 -2.90 3.47
C ASP A 123 23.52 -4.37 3.11
N LYS A 124 22.58 -5.04 3.80
CA LYS A 124 22.21 -6.44 3.54
C LYS A 124 21.21 -6.61 2.41
N LEU A 125 20.66 -5.53 1.86
CA LEU A 125 19.55 -5.56 0.92
C LEU A 125 19.84 -6.47 -0.28
N ASN A 126 20.97 -6.26 -0.96
CA ASN A 126 21.36 -7.04 -2.14
C ASN A 126 21.53 -8.52 -1.80
N SER A 127 22.18 -8.81 -0.66
CA SER A 127 22.35 -10.20 -0.19
C SER A 127 21.01 -10.88 0.06
N LEU A 128 20.03 -10.17 0.62
CA LEU A 128 18.70 -10.74 0.86
C LEU A 128 17.92 -10.98 -0.43
N LEU A 129 18.04 -10.08 -1.41
CA LEU A 129 17.43 -10.25 -2.74
C LEU A 129 18.03 -11.45 -3.47
N ASP A 130 19.36 -11.58 -3.48
CA ASP A 130 20.04 -12.72 -4.11
C ASP A 130 19.68 -14.05 -3.43
N GLY A 131 19.53 -14.04 -2.10
CA GLY A 131 19.07 -15.19 -1.34
C GLY A 131 17.63 -15.60 -1.68
N ALA A 132 16.73 -14.62 -1.83
CA ALA A 132 15.35 -14.87 -2.26
C ALA A 132 15.31 -15.53 -3.65
N LEU A 133 16.15 -15.07 -4.58
CA LEU A 133 16.24 -15.64 -5.93
C LEU A 133 16.80 -17.07 -5.96
N LYS A 134 17.72 -17.42 -5.04
CA LYS A 134 18.26 -18.78 -4.94
C LYS A 134 17.29 -19.76 -4.27
N ALA A 135 16.38 -19.27 -3.43
CA ALA A 135 15.41 -20.08 -2.70
C ALA A 135 14.10 -20.36 -3.48
N GLY A 136 13.87 -19.69 -4.62
CA GLY A 136 12.67 -19.80 -5.46
C GLY A 136 12.86 -20.66 -6.70
#